data_AF-A0A1H9GT56-F1
#
_entry.id   AF-A0A1H9GT56-F1
#
_cell.length_a   1.000
_cell.length_b   1.000
_cell.length_c   1.000
_cell.angle_alpha   90.00
_cell.angle_beta   90.00
_cell.angle_gamma   90.00
#
_symmetry.space_group_name_H-M   'P 1'
#
loop_
_entity.id
_entity.type
_entity.pdbx_description
1 polymer ?
#
loop_
_entity_poly.entity_id
_entity_poly.type
_entity_poly.pdbx_seq_one_letter_code
_entity_poly.pdbx_strand_id
1 'polypeptide(L)'
;MAIEIISGENAWSRDNQRNKTRRWPSRRNPERLYPIATPEAKVSFKINPDEKIFCIGSCFANEISQALYRQNYDVLSIFHDLPKSEDSPFNNDSVFHKYNVASIYNELAWALDPEQPYCHDQVLINIGEDIVQDYQLTGKQRSYSREFGKTFRDAFNRAFSAIREADVVILTLGVSEVWFDKDTQRYLNVAVPHSLIKTYPERFELHVFDYETTSFYLNAIYQLLTTHLKPDFRLLVTVSPIPLTYTFREQDVFISNSYSKAVLRVTVEELVASKANVNYFPSYEFVTLSNPSAIWRHDDYRHVDSSFVDYIMGNVMAQFTDATDADHEKNLLLKVKSLYYGGFIKDAKKLLSLIRKGQKTSSTEVFLLWTAMNTGLSGKVKLLFFKCSSYLKTYRHLSFVQHIDSVLSIFRKLSKDALVGHVDHWDGQCLNGWACNQNSGKPVQIKVLLGKAVIKTEIPALARPDVARHLGLKNENVGFKVPLDLSQTEGQLIRVVFAESGDDLNFSPIYIEAKK
;
A
#
# COMPACT_ATOMS: atom_id res chain seq x y z
N MET A 1 28.39 19.88 4.44
CA MET A 1 29.27 19.24 5.45
C MET A 1 29.13 17.72 5.30
N ALA A 2 30.10 16.93 5.76
CA ALA A 2 29.97 15.47 5.75
C ALA A 2 29.00 15.02 6.86
N ILE A 3 28.13 14.03 6.59
CA ILE A 3 27.18 13.49 7.57
C ILE A 3 27.89 12.67 8.67
N GLU A 4 29.06 12.13 8.36
CA GLU A 4 29.91 11.37 9.27
C GLU A 4 31.37 11.62 8.88
N ILE A 5 32.23 11.87 9.87
CA ILE A 5 33.67 12.02 9.69
C ILE A 5 34.36 10.90 10.46
N ILE A 6 34.90 9.91 9.73
CA ILE A 6 35.62 8.78 10.29
C ILE A 6 37.10 8.97 9.98
N SER A 7 37.97 8.87 11.00
CA SER A 7 39.42 8.88 10.78
C SER A 7 39.85 7.66 9.97
N GLY A 8 40.97 7.76 9.24
CA GLY A 8 41.54 6.63 8.52
C GLY A 8 41.80 5.42 9.44
N GLU A 9 42.25 5.67 10.68
CA GLU A 9 42.45 4.63 11.69
C GLU A 9 41.15 3.92 12.08
N ASN A 10 40.08 4.66 12.37
CA ASN A 10 38.79 4.08 12.73
C ASN A 10 38.15 3.33 11.55
N ALA A 11 38.25 3.88 10.34
CA ALA A 11 37.77 3.24 9.12
C ALA A 11 38.50 1.91 8.85
N TRP A 12 39.79 1.82 9.18
CA TRP A 12 40.60 0.60 9.08
C TRP A 12 40.73 -0.18 10.39
N SER A 13 39.96 0.16 11.43
CA SER A 13 40.03 -0.52 12.72
C SER A 13 39.71 -2.02 12.60
N ARG A 14 40.30 -2.84 13.49
CA ARG A 14 40.05 -4.30 13.50
C ARG A 14 38.57 -4.62 13.69
N ASP A 15 37.86 -3.83 14.48
CA ASP A 15 36.43 -4.01 14.72
C ASP A 15 35.62 -3.73 13.46
N ASN A 16 35.91 -2.64 12.74
CA ASN A 16 35.27 -2.38 11.46
C ASN A 16 35.65 -3.43 10.40
N GLN A 17 36.85 -4.00 10.43
CA GLN A 17 37.24 -5.10 9.54
C GLN A 17 36.54 -6.43 9.85
N ARG A 18 36.19 -6.66 11.11
CA ARG A 18 35.43 -7.84 11.55
C ARG A 18 33.95 -7.75 11.27
N ASN A 19 33.42 -6.56 10.96
CA ASN A 19 32.04 -6.39 10.57
C ASN A 19 31.73 -7.25 9.32
N LYS A 20 30.95 -8.32 9.51
CA LYS A 20 30.58 -9.26 8.46
C LYS A 20 29.70 -8.62 7.37
N THR A 21 29.03 -7.51 7.69
CA THR A 21 28.08 -6.86 6.78
C THR A 21 28.67 -5.75 5.94
N ARG A 22 29.93 -5.35 6.18
CA ARG A 22 30.59 -4.26 5.45
C ARG A 22 30.88 -4.55 3.97
N ARG A 23 30.80 -5.82 3.55
CA ARG A 23 31.15 -6.25 2.18
C ARG A 23 29.89 -6.59 1.40
N TRP A 24 29.82 -6.09 0.16
CA TRP A 24 28.76 -6.47 -0.76
C TRP A 24 28.78 -7.98 -1.04
N PRO A 25 27.63 -8.68 -1.00
CA PRO A 25 27.56 -10.10 -1.33
C PRO A 25 28.07 -10.38 -2.75
N SER A 26 28.77 -11.49 -2.93
CA SER A 26 29.28 -11.93 -4.25
C SER A 26 28.53 -13.16 -4.73
N ARG A 27 28.67 -13.52 -6.01
CA ARG A 27 28.10 -14.77 -6.55
C ARG A 27 28.57 -16.02 -5.80
N ARG A 28 29.75 -15.98 -5.16
CA ARG A 28 30.27 -17.10 -4.34
C ARG A 28 29.61 -17.18 -2.96
N ASN A 29 29.19 -16.03 -2.41
CA ASN A 29 28.56 -15.91 -1.09
C ASN A 29 27.31 -14.99 -1.19
N PRO A 30 26.21 -15.45 -1.83
CA PRO A 30 25.07 -14.61 -2.15
C PRO A 30 24.03 -14.50 -1.02
N GLU A 31 24.24 -15.16 0.12
CA GLU A 31 23.21 -15.50 1.11
C GLU A 31 22.42 -14.31 1.70
N ARG A 32 23.03 -13.10 1.74
CA ARG A 32 22.40 -11.86 2.24
C ARG A 32 21.72 -11.02 1.15
N LEU A 33 21.79 -11.44 -0.11
CA LEU A 33 21.23 -10.71 -1.25
C LEU A 33 20.23 -11.56 -2.04
N TYR A 34 20.55 -12.82 -2.32
CA TYR A 34 19.79 -13.63 -3.26
C TYR A 34 19.21 -14.90 -2.64
N PRO A 35 17.94 -15.23 -2.94
CA PRO A 35 16.98 -14.43 -3.73
C PRO A 35 16.30 -13.33 -2.91
N ILE A 36 16.47 -13.33 -1.58
CA ILE A 36 15.89 -12.35 -0.66
C ILE A 36 17.03 -11.64 0.07
N ALA A 37 17.05 -10.31 0.00
CA ALA A 37 17.99 -9.47 0.71
C ALA A 37 17.71 -9.46 2.22
N THR A 38 18.77 -9.32 3.03
CA THR A 38 18.70 -9.22 4.50
C THR A 38 19.63 -8.14 5.02
N PRO A 39 19.33 -6.86 4.75
CA PRO A 39 20.03 -5.74 5.37
C PRO A 39 19.83 -5.75 6.89
N GLU A 40 20.80 -5.19 7.61
CA GLU A 40 20.76 -5.07 9.08
C GLU A 40 20.59 -3.61 9.45
N ALA A 41 19.76 -3.34 10.46
CA ALA A 41 19.55 -2.01 11.01
C ALA A 41 20.58 -1.72 12.11
N LYS A 42 20.95 -0.44 12.26
CA LYS A 42 21.66 0.03 13.45
C LYS A 42 20.62 0.31 14.53
N VAL A 43 20.67 -0.44 15.62
CA VAL A 43 19.71 -0.35 16.72
C VAL A 43 20.32 0.45 17.87
N SER A 44 19.68 1.54 18.28
CA SER A 44 20.06 2.34 19.46
C SER A 44 19.06 2.23 20.63
N PHE A 45 17.89 1.64 20.41
CA PHE A 45 16.87 1.43 21.42
C PHE A 45 16.17 0.08 21.27
N LYS A 46 15.53 -0.39 22.35
CA LYS A 46 14.66 -1.56 22.34
C LYS A 46 13.18 -1.16 22.34
N ILE A 47 12.33 -2.06 21.85
CA ILE A 47 10.87 -1.97 21.86
C ILE A 47 10.36 -3.12 22.74
N ASN A 48 9.56 -2.80 23.75
CA ASN A 48 8.95 -3.80 24.62
C ASN A 48 7.61 -4.28 24.04
N PRO A 49 7.18 -5.52 24.32
CA PRO A 49 5.94 -6.07 23.75
C PRO A 49 4.66 -5.32 24.10
N ASP A 50 4.64 -4.59 25.21
CA ASP A 50 3.52 -3.80 25.73
C ASP A 50 3.54 -2.33 25.28
N GLU A 51 4.58 -1.90 24.56
CA GLU A 51 4.69 -0.54 24.05
C GLU A 51 3.76 -0.30 22.86
N LYS A 52 3.15 0.88 22.85
CA LYS A 52 2.20 1.28 21.82
C LYS A 52 2.92 1.80 20.59
N ILE A 53 2.62 1.23 19.43
CA ILE A 53 3.21 1.59 18.14
C ILE A 53 2.18 2.36 17.31
N PHE A 54 2.57 3.52 16.78
CA PHE A 54 1.77 4.26 15.80
C PHE A 54 2.51 4.33 14.46
N CYS A 55 1.92 3.79 13.40
CA CYS A 55 2.50 3.85 12.06
C CYS A 55 1.82 4.93 11.23
N ILE A 56 2.62 5.74 10.53
CA ILE A 56 2.14 6.75 9.58
C ILE A 56 3.00 6.78 8.32
N GLY A 57 2.37 7.09 7.20
CA GLY A 57 3.05 7.47 5.97
C GLY A 57 2.41 6.82 4.76
N SER A 58 3.24 6.42 3.81
CA SER A 58 2.79 5.88 2.52
C SER A 58 1.86 4.67 2.64
N CYS A 59 1.33 4.15 1.53
CA CYS A 59 0.56 2.90 1.52
C CYS A 59 1.27 1.72 2.20
N PHE A 60 2.60 1.70 2.22
CA PHE A 60 3.37 0.67 2.90
C PHE A 60 3.25 0.75 4.45
N ALA A 61 2.90 1.92 5.02
CA ALA A 61 2.69 2.08 6.45
C ALA A 61 1.51 1.26 6.99
N ASN A 62 0.43 1.10 6.21
CA ASN A 62 -0.67 0.22 6.60
C ASN A 62 -0.26 -1.25 6.52
N GLU A 63 0.48 -1.65 5.49
CA GLU A 63 1.02 -3.03 5.42
C GLU A 63 1.91 -3.34 6.64
N ILE A 64 2.73 -2.36 7.07
CA ILE A 64 3.51 -2.43 8.32
C ILE A 64 2.59 -2.56 9.55
N SER A 65 1.59 -1.69 9.68
CA SER A 65 0.63 -1.70 10.81
C SER A 65 -0.03 -3.07 10.94
N GLN A 66 -0.54 -3.57 9.82
CA GLN A 66 -1.22 -4.85 9.73
C GLN A 66 -0.28 -6.03 10.01
N ALA A 67 0.98 -5.96 9.57
CA ALA A 67 1.99 -6.96 9.87
C ALA A 67 2.34 -7.01 11.36
N LEU A 68 2.52 -5.85 12.00
CA LEU A 68 2.76 -5.74 13.43
C LEU A 68 1.58 -6.23 14.25
N TYR A 69 0.36 -5.86 13.86
CA TYR A 69 -0.87 -6.36 14.49
C TYR A 69 -1.01 -7.88 14.39
N ARG A 70 -0.75 -8.48 13.22
CA ARG A 70 -0.69 -9.95 13.05
C ARG A 70 0.41 -10.62 13.90
N GLN A 71 1.39 -9.84 14.35
CA GLN A 71 2.47 -10.30 15.22
C GLN A 71 2.21 -10.02 16.70
N ASN A 72 1.00 -9.53 17.05
CA ASN A 72 0.53 -9.22 18.40
C ASN A 72 1.21 -8.02 19.06
N TYR A 73 1.72 -7.07 18.28
CA TYR A 73 2.09 -5.76 18.82
C TYR A 73 0.83 -4.88 19.00
N ASP A 74 0.88 -3.97 19.97
CA ASP A 74 -0.16 -2.96 20.17
C ASP A 74 0.01 -1.84 19.13
N VAL A 75 -0.88 -1.79 18.13
CA VAL A 75 -0.80 -0.85 17.00
C VAL A 75 -1.98 0.11 17.03
N LEU A 76 -1.71 1.36 17.39
CA LEU A 76 -2.70 2.42 17.52
C LEU A 76 -3.24 2.94 16.18
N SER A 77 -2.47 2.77 15.10
CA SER A 77 -2.79 3.27 13.77
C SER A 77 -3.70 2.35 12.95
N ILE A 78 -4.42 1.44 13.63
CA ILE A 78 -5.44 0.58 13.05
C ILE A 78 -6.81 1.07 13.52
N PHE A 79 -7.56 1.69 12.61
CA PHE A 79 -8.77 2.42 12.95
C PHE A 79 -10.01 1.66 12.46
N HIS A 80 -10.78 1.11 13.40
CA HIS A 80 -11.93 0.27 13.07
C HIS A 80 -13.27 1.03 13.05
N ASP A 81 -13.35 2.18 13.72
CA ASP A 81 -14.60 2.88 14.02
C ASP A 81 -14.70 4.26 13.34
N LEU A 82 -14.63 4.29 12.01
CA LEU A 82 -15.02 5.49 11.26
C LEU A 82 -16.48 5.41 10.79
N PRO A 83 -17.18 6.57 10.69
CA PRO A 83 -18.52 6.64 10.11
C PRO A 83 -18.56 5.97 8.75
N LYS A 84 -19.47 5.01 8.61
CA LYS A 84 -19.74 4.33 7.34
C LYS A 84 -20.76 5.15 6.57
N SER A 85 -20.49 5.38 5.29
CA SER A 85 -21.50 5.87 4.35
C SER A 85 -22.14 4.65 3.68
N GLU A 86 -23.47 4.67 3.49
CA GLU A 86 -24.18 3.66 2.69
C GLU A 86 -23.68 3.59 1.24
N ASP A 87 -23.03 4.65 0.75
CA ASP A 87 -22.48 4.75 -0.60
C ASP A 87 -20.98 4.40 -0.69
N SER A 88 -20.33 3.96 0.41
CA SER A 88 -18.92 3.58 0.43
C SER A 88 -18.70 2.17 1.02
N PRO A 89 -18.76 1.11 0.19
CA PRO A 89 -18.63 -0.28 0.63
C PRO A 89 -17.18 -0.73 0.93
N PHE A 90 -16.19 0.18 1.01
CA PHE A 90 -14.77 -0.18 1.09
C PHE A 90 -14.21 -0.16 2.52
N ASN A 91 -13.27 -1.09 2.78
CA ASN A 91 -12.50 -1.17 4.03
C ASN A 91 -11.73 0.14 4.30
N ASN A 92 -11.89 0.66 5.52
CA ASN A 92 -11.41 1.98 5.98
C ASN A 92 -9.89 2.15 6.08
N ASP A 93 -9.10 1.07 5.96
CA ASP A 93 -7.69 1.11 6.36
C ASP A 93 -6.81 2.01 5.49
N SER A 94 -7.16 2.19 4.21
CA SER A 94 -6.31 2.98 3.28
C SER A 94 -6.38 4.50 3.49
N VAL A 95 -7.44 4.98 4.12
CA VAL A 95 -7.78 6.41 4.24
C VAL A 95 -6.69 7.21 4.96
N PHE A 96 -6.00 6.53 5.87
CA PHE A 96 -5.00 7.10 6.78
C PHE A 96 -3.62 7.27 6.16
N HIS A 97 -3.39 6.75 4.95
CA HIS A 97 -2.10 6.90 4.28
C HIS A 97 -1.80 8.37 3.99
N LYS A 98 -0.57 8.79 4.28
CA LYS A 98 0.01 10.08 3.91
C LYS A 98 1.25 9.86 3.06
N TYR A 99 1.13 10.09 1.76
CA TYR A 99 2.15 9.68 0.79
C TYR A 99 3.41 10.55 0.79
N ASN A 100 3.33 11.80 1.24
CA ASN A 100 4.45 12.74 1.20
C ASN A 100 4.69 13.39 2.56
N VAL A 101 5.89 13.91 2.78
CA VAL A 101 6.29 14.51 4.07
C VAL A 101 5.43 15.71 4.46
N ALA A 102 4.94 16.49 3.51
CA ALA A 102 4.10 17.65 3.81
C ALA A 102 2.68 17.25 4.25
N SER A 103 2.07 16.22 3.63
CA SER A 103 0.77 15.71 4.06
C SER A 103 0.83 14.95 5.39
N ILE A 104 1.97 14.31 5.69
CA ILE A 104 2.26 13.77 7.03
C ILE A 104 2.32 14.93 8.04
N TYR A 105 3.07 15.99 7.73
CA TYR A 105 3.17 17.17 8.58
C TYR A 105 1.80 17.81 8.85
N ASN A 106 1.00 18.06 7.81
CA ASN A 106 -0.34 18.63 7.95
C ASN A 106 -1.19 17.86 8.96
N GLU A 107 -1.24 16.52 8.80
CA GLU A 107 -2.05 15.66 9.65
C GLU A 107 -1.56 15.64 11.10
N LEU A 108 -0.24 15.59 11.29
CA LEU A 108 0.36 15.65 12.62
C LEU A 108 0.13 17.01 13.28
N ALA A 109 0.28 18.11 12.55
CA ALA A 109 0.04 19.46 13.06
C ALA A 109 -1.41 19.59 13.53
N TRP A 110 -2.38 19.23 12.69
CA TRP A 110 -3.80 19.23 13.06
C TRP A 110 -4.11 18.33 14.25
N ALA A 111 -3.43 17.18 14.33
CA ALA A 111 -3.66 16.24 15.40
C ALA A 111 -3.04 16.70 16.71
N LEU A 112 -1.86 17.33 16.71
CA LEU A 112 -1.01 17.54 17.89
C LEU A 112 -0.92 18.99 18.35
N ASP A 113 -0.81 19.92 17.40
CA ASP A 113 -0.49 21.33 17.65
C ASP A 113 -1.78 22.16 17.81
N PRO A 114 -2.08 22.65 19.04
CA PRO A 114 -3.27 23.46 19.27
C PRO A 114 -3.22 24.83 18.59
N GLU A 115 -2.05 25.31 18.16
CA GLU A 115 -1.90 26.58 17.42
C GLU A 115 -2.22 26.42 15.94
N GLN A 116 -2.28 25.18 15.44
CA GLN A 116 -2.63 24.85 14.06
C GLN A 116 -3.91 24.00 13.99
N PRO A 117 -5.06 24.54 14.42
CA PRO A 117 -6.30 23.78 14.42
C PRO A 117 -6.73 23.40 13.01
N TYR A 118 -7.30 22.20 12.91
CA TYR A 118 -7.93 21.74 11.67
C TYR A 118 -9.11 22.64 11.28
N CYS A 119 -9.24 22.95 9.99
CA CYS A 119 -10.35 23.74 9.45
C CYS A 119 -10.95 23.06 8.22
N HIS A 120 -12.24 22.69 8.29
CA HIS A 120 -12.93 22.01 7.19
C HIS A 120 -12.89 22.79 5.88
N ASP A 121 -13.13 24.09 5.92
CA ASP A 121 -13.24 24.90 4.70
C ASP A 121 -11.89 25.10 3.98
N GLN A 122 -10.78 24.82 4.67
CA GLN A 122 -9.43 24.82 4.09
C GLN A 122 -8.98 23.45 3.56
N VAL A 123 -9.75 22.38 3.79
CA VAL A 123 -9.36 21.01 3.43
C VAL A 123 -10.39 20.35 2.50
N LEU A 124 -11.68 20.62 2.71
CA LEU A 124 -12.76 20.11 1.88
C LEU A 124 -12.91 20.97 0.62
N ILE A 125 -12.56 20.41 -0.53
CA ILE A 125 -12.61 21.09 -1.82
C ILE A 125 -13.97 20.83 -2.48
N ASN A 126 -14.65 21.88 -2.92
CA ASN A 126 -15.89 21.76 -3.70
C ASN A 126 -15.61 21.16 -5.07
N ILE A 127 -16.37 20.13 -5.43
CA ILE A 127 -16.33 19.49 -6.76
C ILE A 127 -17.69 19.54 -7.47
N GLY A 128 -18.70 20.13 -6.83
CA GLY A 128 -20.06 20.32 -7.33
C GLY A 128 -20.87 21.15 -6.32
N GLU A 129 -22.18 21.27 -6.57
CA GLU A 129 -23.10 21.92 -5.63
C GLU A 129 -23.29 21.04 -4.38
N ASP A 130 -22.86 21.54 -3.22
CA ASP A 130 -22.81 20.83 -1.92
C ASP A 130 -22.02 19.50 -1.89
N ILE A 131 -21.26 19.20 -2.95
CA ILE A 131 -20.40 18.02 -3.02
C ILE A 131 -18.95 18.44 -2.79
N VAL A 132 -18.34 17.86 -1.76
CA VAL A 132 -16.94 18.10 -1.39
C VAL A 132 -16.10 16.83 -1.49
N GLN A 133 -14.80 17.03 -1.63
CA GLN A 133 -13.81 15.95 -1.53
C GLN A 133 -12.61 16.40 -0.69
N ASP A 134 -12.11 15.49 0.15
CA ASP A 134 -10.92 15.68 0.96
C ASP A 134 -9.69 15.10 0.23
N TYR A 135 -8.82 15.98 -0.27
CA TYR A 135 -7.58 15.62 -0.96
C TYR A 135 -6.40 15.33 -0.01
N GLN A 136 -6.63 15.38 1.30
CA GLN A 136 -5.70 14.88 2.33
C GLN A 136 -5.94 13.41 2.63
N LEU A 137 -7.09 12.85 2.26
CA LEU A 137 -7.44 11.46 2.45
C LEU A 137 -7.28 10.64 1.17
N THR A 138 -6.97 9.35 1.31
CA THR A 138 -6.88 8.45 0.15
C THR A 138 -8.15 7.62 -0.03
N GLY A 139 -8.31 7.05 -1.22
CA GLY A 139 -9.47 6.24 -1.61
C GLY A 139 -10.10 6.78 -2.89
N LYS A 140 -10.35 5.87 -3.85
CA LYS A 140 -11.17 6.19 -5.02
C LYS A 140 -12.60 6.37 -4.50
N GLN A 141 -13.26 7.48 -4.83
CA GLN A 141 -14.65 7.80 -4.47
C GLN A 141 -14.85 8.30 -3.04
N ARG A 142 -14.53 9.57 -2.81
CA ARG A 142 -14.81 10.29 -1.55
C ARG A 142 -15.43 11.66 -1.80
N SER A 143 -16.32 11.70 -2.77
CA SER A 143 -17.24 12.81 -2.97
C SER A 143 -18.37 12.63 -1.97
N TYR A 144 -18.52 13.57 -1.05
CA TYR A 144 -19.51 13.54 0.01
C TYR A 144 -20.38 14.78 -0.04
N SER A 145 -21.57 14.73 0.57
CA SER A 145 -22.18 15.99 1.02
C SER A 145 -21.21 16.71 1.95
N ARG A 146 -21.24 18.04 1.97
CA ARG A 146 -20.40 18.84 2.85
C ARG A 146 -20.53 18.42 4.32
N GLU A 147 -21.76 18.18 4.77
CA GLU A 147 -22.04 17.76 6.15
C GLU A 147 -21.39 16.41 6.50
N PHE A 148 -21.53 15.40 5.63
CA PHE A 148 -20.91 14.10 5.86
C PHE A 148 -19.39 14.19 5.81
N GLY A 149 -18.84 14.97 4.86
CA GLY A 149 -17.41 15.23 4.79
C GLY A 149 -16.85 15.81 6.09
N LYS A 150 -17.56 16.77 6.71
CA LYS A 150 -17.19 17.33 8.02
C LYS A 150 -17.24 16.26 9.12
N THR A 151 -18.36 15.54 9.23
CA THR A 151 -18.55 14.48 10.24
C THR A 151 -17.51 13.37 10.14
N PHE A 152 -17.24 12.90 8.93
CA PHE A 152 -16.23 11.87 8.67
C PHE A 152 -14.85 12.35 9.12
N ARG A 153 -14.51 13.60 8.77
CA ARG A 153 -13.20 14.16 9.07
C ARG A 153 -12.99 14.45 10.54
N ASP A 154 -14.03 14.82 11.28
CA ASP A 154 -13.96 14.93 12.74
C ASP A 154 -13.70 13.57 13.40
N ALA A 155 -14.37 12.51 12.92
CA ALA A 155 -14.12 11.16 13.40
C ALA A 155 -12.70 10.69 13.05
N PHE A 156 -12.22 11.00 11.84
CA PHE A 156 -10.85 10.75 11.42
C PHE A 156 -9.84 11.43 12.36
N ASN A 157 -10.02 12.74 12.62
CA ASN A 157 -9.10 13.51 13.47
C ASN A 157 -9.08 12.97 14.91
N ARG A 158 -10.25 12.60 15.46
CA ARG A 158 -10.33 11.94 16.78
C ARG A 158 -9.58 10.62 16.81
N ALA A 159 -9.79 9.76 15.81
CA ALA A 159 -9.10 8.48 15.73
C ALA A 159 -7.58 8.69 15.63
N PHE A 160 -7.15 9.58 14.72
CA PHE A 160 -5.75 9.88 14.49
C PHE A 160 -5.03 10.47 15.71
N SER A 161 -5.76 11.16 16.60
CA SER A 161 -5.23 11.74 17.84
C SER A 161 -4.62 10.71 18.81
N ALA A 162 -4.91 9.42 18.63
CA ALA A 162 -4.32 8.31 19.39
C ALA A 162 -2.79 8.28 19.33
N ILE A 163 -2.16 8.90 18.31
CA ILE A 163 -0.70 9.02 18.24
C ILE A 163 -0.07 9.62 19.52
N ARG A 164 -0.82 10.44 20.27
CA ARG A 164 -0.37 10.99 21.58
C ARG A 164 0.02 9.90 22.60
N GLU A 165 -0.53 8.70 22.45
CA GLU A 165 -0.26 7.58 23.36
C GLU A 165 0.93 6.73 22.93
N ALA A 166 1.50 6.97 21.74
CA ALA A 166 2.55 6.14 21.16
C ALA A 166 3.88 6.25 21.93
N ASP A 167 4.50 5.10 22.19
CA ASP A 167 5.87 4.98 22.68
C ASP A 167 6.87 4.90 21.52
N VAL A 168 6.42 4.33 20.40
CA VAL A 168 7.18 4.21 19.16
C VAL A 168 6.34 4.70 17.99
N VAL A 169 6.89 5.63 17.22
CA VAL A 169 6.30 6.07 15.95
C VAL A 169 7.07 5.44 14.79
N ILE A 170 6.38 4.78 13.88
CA ILE A 170 6.95 4.26 12.63
C ILE A 170 6.56 5.18 11.48
N LEU A 171 7.54 5.89 10.92
CA LEU A 171 7.34 6.87 9.85
C LEU A 171 7.82 6.31 8.51
N THR A 172 6.92 6.20 7.53
CA THR A 172 7.20 5.60 6.21
C THR A 172 7.07 6.61 5.08
N LEU A 173 8.19 7.09 4.54
CA LEU A 173 8.19 8.12 3.49
C LEU A 173 7.85 7.56 2.11
N GLY A 174 6.94 8.20 1.37
CA GLY A 174 6.38 7.66 0.12
C GLY A 174 6.94 8.26 -1.17
N VAL A 175 6.64 9.53 -1.42
CA VAL A 175 6.87 10.21 -2.72
C VAL A 175 7.35 11.65 -2.54
N SER A 176 7.92 12.22 -3.61
CA SER A 176 8.43 13.60 -3.67
C SER A 176 7.73 14.46 -4.73
N GLU A 177 6.85 13.90 -5.56
CA GLU A 177 5.96 14.67 -6.44
C GLU A 177 4.67 14.97 -5.67
N VAL A 178 4.41 16.23 -5.38
CA VAL A 178 3.37 16.67 -4.45
C VAL A 178 2.58 17.82 -5.08
N TRP A 179 1.26 17.73 -5.01
CA TRP A 179 0.40 18.82 -5.45
C TRP A 179 0.27 19.88 -4.35
N PHE A 180 0.34 21.14 -4.74
CA PHE A 180 0.18 22.31 -3.90
C PHE A 180 -1.12 23.03 -4.25
N ASP A 181 -1.90 23.38 -3.25
CA ASP A 181 -3.12 24.18 -3.37
C ASP A 181 -2.82 25.62 -2.97
N LYS A 182 -2.84 26.54 -3.96
CA LYS A 182 -2.52 27.95 -3.74
C LYS A 182 -3.59 28.70 -2.95
N ASP A 183 -4.83 28.26 -2.96
CA ASP A 183 -5.89 28.93 -2.20
C ASP A 183 -5.70 28.70 -0.70
N THR A 184 -5.33 27.47 -0.35
CA THR A 184 -5.21 27.03 1.06
C THR A 184 -3.77 27.04 1.57
N GLN A 185 -2.81 27.33 0.67
CA GLN A 185 -1.37 27.31 0.91
C GLN A 185 -0.89 25.99 1.52
N ARG A 186 -1.43 24.87 1.02
CA ARG A 186 -1.14 23.54 1.56
C ARG A 186 -0.79 22.54 0.48
N TYR A 187 0.13 21.66 0.83
CA TYR A 187 0.38 20.46 0.05
C TYR A 187 -0.73 19.43 0.27
N LEU A 188 -1.13 18.77 -0.82
CA LEU A 188 -2.15 17.75 -0.85
C LEU A 188 -1.52 16.36 -0.72
N ASN A 189 -2.33 15.41 -0.26
CA ASN A 189 -1.87 14.05 -0.09
C ASN A 189 -1.95 13.22 -1.37
N VAL A 190 -3.02 13.41 -2.14
CA VAL A 190 -3.29 12.68 -3.39
C VAL A 190 -3.21 13.61 -4.59
N ALA A 191 -3.02 13.00 -5.78
CA ALA A 191 -2.96 13.73 -7.02
C ALA A 191 -4.30 14.42 -7.34
N VAL A 192 -4.20 15.64 -7.88
CA VAL A 192 -5.36 16.41 -8.34
C VAL A 192 -5.79 15.88 -9.73
N PRO A 193 -7.06 15.46 -9.92
CA PRO A 193 -7.52 14.99 -11.22
C PRO A 193 -7.70 16.15 -12.20
N HIS A 194 -7.57 15.85 -13.49
CA HIS A 194 -7.70 16.84 -14.57
C HIS A 194 -9.06 17.57 -14.56
N SER A 195 -10.14 16.92 -14.13
CA SER A 195 -11.46 17.58 -13.97
C SER A 195 -11.42 18.72 -12.95
N LEU A 196 -10.68 18.56 -11.86
CA LEU A 196 -10.53 19.60 -10.85
C LEU A 196 -9.65 20.74 -11.37
N ILE A 197 -8.60 20.43 -12.13
CA ILE A 197 -7.80 21.45 -12.84
C ILE A 197 -8.66 22.25 -13.80
N LYS A 198 -9.54 21.62 -14.59
CA LYS A 198 -10.49 22.36 -15.46
C LYS A 198 -11.43 23.27 -14.67
N THR A 199 -11.86 22.83 -13.49
CA THR A 199 -12.77 23.58 -12.62
C THR A 199 -12.07 24.77 -11.95
N TYR A 200 -10.80 24.59 -11.56
CA TYR A 200 -9.96 25.60 -10.92
C TYR A 200 -8.60 25.73 -11.63
N PRO A 201 -8.54 26.35 -12.82
CA PRO A 201 -7.35 26.33 -13.70
C PRO A 201 -6.06 26.86 -13.07
N GLU A 202 -6.17 27.80 -12.14
CA GLU A 202 -5.02 28.46 -11.54
C GLU A 202 -4.76 28.04 -10.10
N ARG A 203 -5.52 27.10 -9.52
CA ARG A 203 -5.44 26.80 -8.08
C ARG A 203 -4.30 25.86 -7.71
N PHE A 204 -4.00 24.87 -8.56
CA PHE A 204 -3.13 23.76 -8.19
C PHE A 204 -1.82 23.76 -8.96
N GLU A 205 -0.74 23.47 -8.25
CA GLU A 205 0.62 23.38 -8.80
C GLU A 205 1.25 22.04 -8.44
N LEU A 206 2.10 21.50 -9.31
CA LEU A 206 2.88 20.31 -9.00
C LEU A 206 4.27 20.75 -8.53
N HIS A 207 4.62 20.45 -7.29
CA HIS A 207 5.95 20.66 -6.75
C HIS A 207 6.70 19.33 -6.67
N VAL A 208 7.95 19.33 -7.13
CA VAL A 208 8.85 18.19 -6.97
C VAL A 208 9.82 18.54 -5.85
N PHE A 209 9.65 17.92 -4.69
CA PHE A 209 10.50 18.21 -3.54
C PHE A 209 11.95 17.81 -3.82
N ASP A 210 12.83 18.71 -3.46
CA ASP A 210 14.26 18.48 -3.35
C ASP A 210 14.62 18.08 -1.92
N TYR A 211 15.92 17.97 -1.68
CA TYR A 211 16.46 17.62 -0.38
C TYR A 211 16.12 18.68 0.69
N GLU A 212 16.25 19.97 0.38
CA GLU A 212 16.01 21.05 1.36
C GLU A 212 14.54 21.07 1.81
N THR A 213 13.61 21.00 0.86
CA THR A 213 12.17 20.96 1.14
C THR A 213 11.80 19.70 1.93
N THR A 214 12.35 18.55 1.53
CA THR A 214 12.09 17.28 2.21
C THR A 214 12.64 17.29 3.64
N SER A 215 13.86 17.80 3.83
CA SER A 215 14.52 17.93 5.13
C SER A 215 13.80 18.92 6.04
N PHE A 216 13.32 20.04 5.51
CA PHE A 216 12.48 20.99 6.23
C PHE A 216 11.26 20.29 6.85
N TYR A 217 10.45 19.61 6.03
CA TYR A 217 9.24 18.94 6.53
C TYR A 217 9.56 17.79 7.48
N LEU A 218 10.61 17.01 7.20
CA LEU A 218 10.98 15.91 8.09
C LEU A 218 11.45 16.40 9.47
N ASN A 219 12.22 17.49 9.51
CA ASN A 219 12.60 18.13 10.77
C ASN A 219 11.41 18.76 11.49
N ALA A 220 10.49 19.39 10.75
CA ALA A 220 9.26 19.95 11.32
C ALA A 220 8.35 18.86 11.92
N ILE A 221 8.24 17.69 11.26
CA ILE A 221 7.59 16.50 11.83
C ILE A 221 8.27 16.09 13.13
N TYR A 222 9.61 15.93 13.13
CA TYR A 222 10.35 15.55 14.32
C TYR A 222 10.13 16.54 15.48
N GLN A 223 10.10 17.85 15.20
CA GLN A 223 9.83 18.88 16.19
C GLN A 223 8.41 18.78 16.76
N LEU A 224 7.39 18.55 15.94
CA LEU A 224 6.02 18.30 16.41
C LEU A 224 5.96 17.09 17.34
N LEU A 225 6.56 15.97 16.94
CA LEU A 225 6.57 14.76 17.76
C LEU A 225 7.30 15.00 19.09
N THR A 226 8.45 15.68 19.06
CA THR A 226 9.23 16.00 20.27
C THR A 226 8.49 16.93 21.22
N THR A 227 7.70 17.85 20.69
CA THR A 227 6.98 18.84 21.49
C THR A 227 5.73 18.25 22.15
N HIS A 228 5.04 17.33 21.46
CA HIS A 228 3.68 16.91 21.84
C HIS A 228 3.52 15.44 22.24
N LEU A 229 4.52 14.58 21.98
CA LEU A 229 4.50 13.19 22.44
C LEU A 229 5.20 13.02 23.80
N LYS A 230 5.22 11.77 24.27
CA LYS A 230 5.96 11.38 25.48
C LYS A 230 7.45 11.75 25.34
N PRO A 231 8.12 12.25 26.39
CA PRO A 231 9.53 12.66 26.32
C PRO A 231 10.51 11.58 25.84
N ASP A 232 10.17 10.31 26.01
CA ASP A 232 10.97 9.14 25.66
C ASP A 232 10.48 8.41 24.41
N PHE A 233 9.63 9.06 23.60
CA PHE A 233 9.19 8.47 22.33
C PHE A 233 10.40 8.13 21.44
N ARG A 234 10.30 7.01 20.73
CA ARG A 234 11.29 6.56 19.75
C ARG A 234 10.70 6.65 18.35
N LEU A 235 11.53 7.05 17.40
CA LEU A 235 11.13 7.20 16.01
C LEU A 235 11.87 6.17 15.15
N LEU A 236 11.11 5.33 14.46
CA LEU A 236 11.62 4.37 13.50
C LEU A 236 11.22 4.82 12.09
N VAL A 237 12.19 5.22 11.27
CA VAL A 237 11.92 5.82 9.95
C VAL A 237 12.31 4.83 8.84
N THR A 238 11.53 4.82 7.76
CA THR A 238 11.89 4.11 6.53
C THR A 238 11.44 4.85 5.28
N VAL A 239 11.98 4.42 4.13
CA VAL A 239 11.51 4.79 2.79
C VAL A 239 10.67 3.65 2.23
N SER A 240 9.50 3.99 1.69
CA SER A 240 8.59 3.06 1.06
C SER A 240 9.20 2.47 -0.21
N PRO A 241 9.18 1.13 -0.38
CA PRO A 241 9.66 0.49 -1.60
C PRO A 241 8.66 0.59 -2.76
N ILE A 242 7.43 1.03 -2.50
CA ILE A 242 6.37 1.06 -3.51
C ILE A 242 6.70 2.14 -4.56
N PRO A 243 6.78 1.78 -5.85
CA PRO A 243 7.13 2.72 -6.90
C PRO A 243 5.96 3.66 -7.26
N LEU A 244 6.29 4.82 -7.81
CA LEU A 244 5.31 5.75 -8.39
C LEU A 244 4.39 5.03 -9.40
N THR A 245 3.09 5.38 -9.40
CA THR A 245 2.14 4.86 -10.41
C THR A 245 2.42 5.50 -11.77
N TYR A 246 2.61 6.80 -11.74
CA TYR A 246 2.84 7.68 -12.86
C TYR A 246 3.65 8.88 -12.33
N THR A 247 4.29 9.59 -13.24
CA THR A 247 4.91 10.89 -12.98
C THR A 247 4.17 11.93 -13.79
N PHE A 248 4.05 13.15 -13.25
CA PHE A 248 3.51 14.29 -14.00
C PHE A 248 4.61 15.11 -14.67
N ARG A 249 5.87 14.69 -14.51
CA ARG A 249 7.03 15.32 -15.14
C ARG A 249 7.17 14.82 -16.57
N GLU A 250 7.78 15.62 -17.43
CA GLU A 250 8.13 15.25 -18.81
C GLU A 250 9.37 14.33 -18.85
N GLN A 251 9.27 13.15 -18.22
CA GLN A 251 10.32 12.13 -18.18
C GLN A 251 9.76 10.75 -17.82
N ASP A 252 10.59 9.73 -17.95
CA ASP A 252 10.24 8.35 -17.59
C ASP A 252 9.97 8.17 -16.09
N VAL A 253 8.93 7.39 -15.76
CA VAL A 253 8.50 7.17 -14.38
C VAL A 253 9.55 6.45 -13.53
N PHE A 254 10.41 5.61 -14.10
CA PHE A 254 11.49 4.98 -13.35
C PHE A 254 12.58 5.98 -12.97
N ILE A 255 12.86 6.96 -13.82
CA ILE A 255 13.79 8.07 -13.51
C ILE A 255 13.20 8.94 -12.40
N SER A 256 11.93 9.35 -12.52
CA SER A 256 11.23 10.10 -11.47
C SER A 256 11.17 9.35 -10.14
N ASN A 257 10.88 8.05 -10.18
CA ASN A 257 10.84 7.21 -9.01
C ASN A 257 12.23 7.09 -8.35
N SER A 258 13.28 6.91 -9.14
CA SER A 258 14.66 6.84 -8.63
C SER A 258 15.05 8.14 -7.91
N TYR A 259 14.77 9.30 -8.52
CA TYR A 259 14.96 10.60 -7.87
C TYR A 259 14.18 10.69 -6.55
N SER A 260 12.89 10.33 -6.59
CA SER A 260 12.01 10.43 -5.43
C SER A 260 12.53 9.61 -4.24
N LYS A 261 12.91 8.35 -4.47
CA LYS A 261 13.44 7.49 -3.41
C LYS A 261 14.81 7.95 -2.92
N ALA A 262 15.67 8.47 -3.81
CA ALA A 262 16.99 8.96 -3.45
C ALA A 262 16.91 10.18 -2.52
N VAL A 263 16.08 11.18 -2.85
CA VAL A 263 15.89 12.38 -2.02
C VAL A 263 15.31 12.04 -0.64
N LEU A 264 14.33 11.14 -0.59
CA LEU A 264 13.78 10.69 0.70
C LEU A 264 14.85 9.93 1.50
N ARG A 265 15.63 9.05 0.86
CA ARG A 265 16.63 8.24 1.55
C ARG A 265 17.79 9.07 2.12
N VAL A 266 18.28 10.08 1.39
CA VAL A 266 19.35 10.97 1.90
C VAL A 266 18.86 11.81 3.07
N THR A 267 17.62 12.30 3.01
CA THR A 267 17.02 13.08 4.10
C THR A 267 16.85 12.25 5.37
N VAL A 268 16.42 10.99 5.24
CA VAL A 268 16.33 10.05 6.37
C VAL A 268 17.70 9.77 6.98
N GLU A 269 18.75 9.65 6.16
CA GLU A 269 20.11 9.42 6.66
C GLU A 269 20.58 10.59 7.55
N GLU A 270 20.34 11.83 7.13
CA GLU A 270 20.69 13.01 7.91
C GLU A 270 19.92 13.10 9.23
N LEU A 271 18.60 12.81 9.21
CA LEU A 271 17.81 12.80 10.45
C LEU A 271 18.34 11.76 11.43
N VAL A 272 18.63 10.54 10.96
CA VAL A 272 19.15 9.45 11.80
C VAL A 272 20.53 9.79 12.36
N ALA A 273 21.40 10.41 11.57
CA ALA A 273 22.72 10.84 12.02
C ALA A 273 22.65 11.94 13.10
N SER A 274 21.62 12.79 13.05
CA SER A 274 21.49 13.94 13.94
C SER A 274 20.70 13.68 15.23
N LYS A 275 19.95 12.57 15.35
CA LYS A 275 19.02 12.32 16.46
C LYS A 275 19.21 10.93 17.08
N ALA A 276 19.50 10.87 18.39
CA ALA A 276 19.79 9.62 19.09
C ALA A 276 18.58 8.67 19.23
N ASN A 277 17.36 9.22 19.31
CA ASN A 277 16.11 8.47 19.44
C ASN A 277 15.48 8.10 18.07
N VAL A 278 16.23 8.28 16.97
CA VAL A 278 15.77 7.98 15.62
C VAL A 278 16.61 6.85 15.03
N ASN A 279 15.96 5.78 14.57
CA ASN A 279 16.63 4.71 13.83
C ASN A 279 16.02 4.53 12.44
N TYR A 280 16.86 4.09 11.50
CA TYR A 280 16.40 3.63 10.20
C TYR A 280 16.14 2.14 10.24
N PHE A 281 15.03 1.67 9.65
CA PHE A 281 14.93 0.27 9.25
C PHE A 281 14.86 0.13 7.73
N PRO A 282 15.59 -0.83 7.15
CA PRO A 282 15.85 -0.87 5.71
C PRO A 282 14.76 -1.56 4.88
N SER A 283 13.48 -1.18 5.02
CA SER A 283 12.42 -1.82 4.22
C SER A 283 12.54 -1.55 2.72
N TYR A 284 13.12 -0.39 2.36
CA TYR A 284 13.42 -0.06 0.98
C TYR A 284 14.37 -1.09 0.37
N GLU A 285 15.51 -1.32 1.01
CA GLU A 285 16.56 -2.24 0.54
C GLU A 285 16.11 -3.71 0.63
N PHE A 286 15.32 -4.08 1.65
CA PHE A 286 14.71 -5.41 1.73
C PHE A 286 13.96 -5.76 0.44
N VAL A 287 13.22 -4.82 -0.12
CA VAL A 287 12.42 -5.04 -1.31
C VAL A 287 13.24 -4.80 -2.58
N THR A 288 13.90 -3.65 -2.73
CA THR A 288 14.56 -3.28 -4.00
C THR A 288 15.79 -4.12 -4.34
N LEU A 289 16.46 -4.71 -3.34
CA LEU A 289 17.61 -5.60 -3.56
C LEU A 289 17.24 -7.08 -3.67
N SER A 290 16.00 -7.44 -3.35
CA SER A 290 15.49 -8.82 -3.49
C SER A 290 15.08 -9.12 -4.91
N ASN A 291 14.99 -10.41 -5.25
CA ASN A 291 14.46 -10.84 -6.52
C ASN A 291 12.97 -10.48 -6.64
N PRO A 292 12.54 -9.74 -7.68
CA PRO A 292 11.16 -9.29 -7.87
C PRO A 292 10.11 -10.40 -7.76
N SER A 293 10.41 -11.61 -8.27
CA SER A 293 9.46 -12.72 -8.25
C SER A 293 9.17 -13.23 -6.84
N ALA A 294 10.05 -12.99 -5.86
CA ALA A 294 9.83 -13.39 -4.47
C ALA A 294 9.07 -12.38 -3.62
N ILE A 295 8.86 -11.16 -4.12
CA ILE A 295 8.47 -10.02 -3.29
C ILE A 295 7.18 -9.35 -3.71
N TRP A 296 6.89 -9.25 -5.02
CA TRP A 296 5.72 -8.55 -5.52
C TRP A 296 4.53 -9.49 -5.55
N ARG A 297 3.33 -8.92 -5.40
CA ARG A 297 2.10 -9.68 -5.64
C ARG A 297 2.07 -10.17 -7.09
N HIS A 298 1.33 -11.24 -7.35
CA HIS A 298 1.27 -11.83 -8.68
C HIS A 298 0.44 -10.97 -9.67
N ASP A 299 -0.43 -10.11 -9.15
CA ASP A 299 -1.34 -9.27 -9.93
C ASP A 299 -0.74 -7.91 -10.32
N ASP A 300 0.32 -7.44 -9.65
CA ASP A 300 1.05 -6.25 -10.05
C ASP A 300 2.54 -6.24 -9.62
N TYR A 301 3.34 -5.40 -10.28
CA TYR A 301 4.76 -5.20 -9.95
C TYR A 301 4.98 -4.04 -8.97
N ARG A 302 4.05 -3.81 -8.03
CA ARG A 302 4.04 -2.58 -7.22
C ARG A 302 3.74 -2.80 -5.75
N HIS A 303 2.83 -3.69 -5.43
CA HIS A 303 2.47 -4.00 -4.06
C HIS A 303 3.28 -5.21 -3.60
N VAL A 304 3.86 -5.08 -2.41
CA VAL A 304 4.62 -6.15 -1.78
C VAL A 304 3.64 -7.23 -1.31
N ASP A 305 4.00 -8.49 -1.47
CA ASP A 305 3.25 -9.61 -0.93
C ASP A 305 3.19 -9.53 0.60
N SER A 306 2.00 -9.71 1.18
CA SER A 306 1.80 -9.52 2.62
C SER A 306 2.63 -10.49 3.46
N SER A 307 2.92 -11.69 2.96
CA SER A 307 3.82 -12.64 3.65
C SER A 307 5.27 -12.15 3.67
N PHE A 308 5.69 -11.41 2.63
CA PHE A 308 7.00 -10.77 2.60
C PHE A 308 7.06 -9.56 3.53
N VAL A 309 5.98 -8.78 3.64
CA VAL A 309 5.89 -7.71 4.64
C VAL A 309 5.97 -8.27 6.06
N ASP A 310 5.26 -9.37 6.35
CA ASP A 310 5.34 -10.05 7.63
C ASP A 310 6.79 -10.50 7.92
N TYR A 311 7.50 -11.01 6.92
CA TYR A 311 8.92 -11.37 7.04
C TYR A 311 9.81 -10.16 7.32
N ILE A 312 9.64 -9.05 6.60
CA ILE A 312 10.40 -7.80 6.83
C ILE A 312 10.19 -7.35 8.27
N MET A 313 8.93 -7.19 8.69
CA MET A 313 8.62 -6.70 10.03
C MET A 313 9.06 -7.66 11.11
N GLY A 314 8.93 -8.96 10.91
CA GLY A 314 9.45 -9.96 11.83
C GLY A 314 10.97 -9.85 12.00
N ASN A 315 11.71 -9.70 10.91
CA ASN A 315 13.17 -9.54 10.95
C ASN A 315 13.60 -8.21 11.60
N VAL A 316 12.93 -7.11 11.28
CA VAL A 316 13.19 -5.79 11.85
C VAL A 316 12.90 -5.84 13.35
N MET A 317 11.70 -6.24 13.74
CA MET A 317 11.33 -6.29 15.16
C MET A 317 12.24 -7.20 15.96
N ALA A 318 12.71 -8.32 15.41
CA ALA A 318 13.67 -9.17 16.11
C ALA A 318 15.03 -8.50 16.41
N GLN A 319 15.38 -7.42 15.72
CA GLN A 319 16.57 -6.60 16.04
C GLN A 319 16.25 -5.58 17.15
N PHE A 320 15.02 -5.06 17.15
CA PHE A 320 14.55 -4.04 18.08
C PHE A 320 13.93 -4.59 19.36
N THR A 321 13.63 -5.88 19.47
CA THR A 321 13.10 -6.52 20.69
C THR A 321 14.10 -7.51 21.27
N ASP A 322 13.80 -8.05 22.45
CA ASP A 322 14.49 -9.23 23.00
C ASP A 322 13.84 -10.49 22.44
N ALA A 323 14.08 -10.74 21.16
CA ALA A 323 13.47 -11.83 20.41
C ALA A 323 13.81 -13.20 21.00
N THR A 324 12.80 -14.05 21.12
CA THR A 324 12.97 -15.44 21.56
C THR A 324 13.40 -16.33 20.39
N ASP A 325 13.89 -17.54 20.69
CA ASP A 325 14.15 -18.57 19.67
C ASP A 325 12.89 -18.86 18.82
N ALA A 326 11.70 -18.78 19.44
CA ALA A 326 10.43 -18.97 18.75
C ALA A 326 10.15 -17.84 17.75
N ASP A 327 10.50 -16.59 18.07
CA ASP A 327 10.36 -15.45 17.16
C ASP A 327 11.31 -15.58 15.97
N HIS A 328 12.56 -15.97 16.22
CA HIS A 328 13.53 -16.25 15.17
C HIS A 328 13.06 -17.39 14.25
N GLU A 329 12.53 -18.48 14.81
CA GLU A 329 11.95 -19.57 14.01
C GLU A 329 10.78 -19.09 13.15
N LYS A 330 9.82 -18.37 13.75
CA LYS A 330 8.66 -17.80 13.05
C LYS A 330 9.10 -16.96 11.85
N ASN A 331 10.12 -16.13 12.04
CA ASN A 331 10.70 -15.30 10.97
C ASN A 331 11.34 -16.13 9.86
N LEU A 332 12.07 -17.20 10.20
CA LEU A 332 12.61 -18.12 9.22
C LEU A 332 11.51 -18.85 8.44
N LEU A 333 10.38 -19.19 9.07
CA LEU A 333 9.22 -19.78 8.39
C LEU A 333 8.53 -18.81 7.44
N LEU A 334 8.43 -17.53 7.79
CA LEU A 334 7.95 -16.49 6.87
C LEU A 334 8.87 -16.38 5.65
N LYS A 335 10.20 -16.41 5.85
CA LYS A 335 11.18 -16.47 4.75
C LYS A 335 10.96 -17.68 3.84
N VAL A 336 10.75 -18.87 4.42
CA VAL A 336 10.45 -20.10 3.65
C VAL A 336 9.21 -19.92 2.77
N LYS A 337 8.15 -19.29 3.29
CA LYS A 337 6.92 -19.02 2.53
C LYS A 337 7.18 -18.07 1.36
N SER A 338 7.85 -16.95 1.59
CA SER A 338 8.17 -15.99 0.52
C SER A 338 9.03 -16.61 -0.57
N LEU A 339 10.06 -17.38 -0.21
CA LEU A 339 10.87 -18.15 -1.17
C LEU A 339 10.02 -19.10 -2.01
N TYR A 340 9.12 -19.83 -1.34
CA TYR A 340 8.27 -20.81 -2.01
C TYR A 340 7.31 -20.15 -2.99
N TYR A 341 6.60 -19.09 -2.58
CA TYR A 341 5.68 -18.36 -3.47
C TYR A 341 6.42 -17.69 -4.62
N GLY A 342 7.66 -17.24 -4.41
CA GLY A 342 8.50 -16.70 -5.46
C GLY A 342 9.09 -17.70 -6.44
N GLY A 343 8.74 -18.98 -6.34
CA GLY A 343 9.27 -20.03 -7.21
C GLY A 343 10.67 -20.53 -6.82
N PHE A 344 11.27 -20.02 -5.74
CA PHE A 344 12.57 -20.46 -5.18
C PHE A 344 12.42 -21.72 -4.33
N ILE A 345 11.81 -22.77 -4.91
CA ILE A 345 11.42 -23.99 -4.19
C ILE A 345 12.62 -24.71 -3.58
N LYS A 346 13.77 -24.72 -4.27
CA LYS A 346 15.01 -25.36 -3.77
C LYS A 346 15.52 -24.64 -2.52
N ASP A 347 15.55 -23.31 -2.53
CA ASP A 347 15.99 -22.48 -1.41
C ASP A 347 15.03 -22.61 -0.22
N ALA A 348 13.72 -22.58 -0.48
CA ALA A 348 12.69 -22.80 0.53
C ALA A 348 12.85 -24.16 1.22
N LYS A 349 13.04 -25.24 0.44
CA LYS A 349 13.29 -26.60 0.97
C LYS A 349 14.59 -26.69 1.77
N LYS A 350 15.67 -26.08 1.27
CA LYS A 350 16.96 -26.05 1.98
C LYS A 350 16.80 -25.39 3.34
N LEU A 351 16.18 -24.20 3.39
CA LEU A 351 15.96 -23.47 4.63
C LEU A 351 15.04 -24.24 5.60
N LEU A 352 13.92 -24.77 5.11
CA LEU A 352 13.02 -25.57 5.93
C LEU A 352 13.70 -26.82 6.50
N SER A 353 14.61 -27.45 5.74
CA SER A 353 15.39 -28.58 6.23
C SER A 353 16.35 -28.21 7.37
N LEU A 354 16.93 -27.00 7.33
CA LEU A 354 17.81 -26.49 8.39
C LEU A 354 17.00 -26.23 9.67
N ILE A 355 15.83 -25.60 9.55
CA ILE A 355 14.91 -25.38 10.67
C ILE A 355 14.55 -26.72 11.33
N ARG A 356 14.12 -27.71 10.53
CA ARG A 356 13.73 -29.03 11.03
C ARG A 356 14.88 -29.79 11.70
N LYS A 357 16.11 -29.66 11.21
CA LYS A 357 17.31 -30.27 11.84
C LYS A 357 17.68 -29.62 13.17
N GLY A 358 17.37 -28.34 13.35
CA GLY A 358 17.59 -27.60 14.59
C GLY A 358 16.55 -27.88 15.67
N GLN A 359 15.42 -28.53 15.33
CA GLN A 359 14.32 -28.77 16.26
C GLN A 359 14.39 -30.13 16.95
N LYS A 360 14.14 -30.15 18.27
CA LYS A 360 13.88 -31.39 19.04
C LYS A 360 12.51 -32.00 18.71
N THR A 361 11.51 -31.18 18.39
CA THR A 361 10.15 -31.57 18.00
C THR A 361 9.64 -30.70 16.85
N SER A 362 9.12 -31.32 15.79
CA SER A 362 8.64 -30.59 14.61
C SER A 362 7.33 -29.88 14.92
N SER A 363 7.29 -28.55 14.77
CA SER A 363 6.03 -27.81 14.86
C SER A 363 5.05 -28.25 13.75
N THR A 364 3.74 -28.17 14.03
CA THR A 364 2.68 -28.55 13.06
C THR A 364 2.82 -27.78 11.74
N GLU A 365 3.25 -26.52 11.80
CA GLU A 365 3.48 -25.67 10.63
C GLU A 365 4.68 -26.13 9.80
N VAL A 366 5.80 -26.49 10.43
CA VAL A 366 6.97 -27.08 9.75
C VAL A 366 6.59 -28.38 9.05
N PHE A 367 5.81 -29.24 9.72
CA PHE A 367 5.33 -30.50 9.16
C PHE A 367 4.42 -30.28 7.94
N LEU A 368 3.45 -29.36 8.04
CA LEU A 368 2.54 -29.01 6.95
C LEU A 368 3.28 -28.41 5.75
N LEU A 369 4.18 -27.45 5.98
CA LEU A 369 5.02 -26.86 4.93
C LEU A 369 5.86 -27.93 4.24
N TRP A 370 6.51 -28.81 5.01
CA TRP A 370 7.36 -29.86 4.47
C TRP A 370 6.54 -30.86 3.64
N THR A 371 5.36 -31.24 4.10
CA THR A 371 4.45 -32.14 3.39
C THR A 371 3.95 -31.49 2.11
N ALA A 372 3.51 -30.24 2.15
CA ALA A 372 3.04 -29.52 0.96
C ALA A 372 4.15 -29.32 -0.09
N MET A 373 5.40 -29.11 0.33
CA MET A 373 6.54 -28.94 -0.58
C MET A 373 7.04 -30.25 -1.19
N ASN A 374 6.79 -31.40 -0.55
CA ASN A 374 7.29 -32.71 -0.98
C ASN A 374 6.22 -33.66 -1.52
N THR A 375 4.94 -33.36 -1.33
CA THR A 375 3.84 -34.11 -1.98
C THR A 375 3.75 -33.73 -3.47
N GLY A 376 3.46 -34.70 -4.34
CA GLY A 376 3.30 -34.49 -5.80
C GLY A 376 2.02 -33.75 -6.22
N LEU A 377 1.35 -33.05 -5.30
CA LEU A 377 0.10 -32.32 -5.58
C LEU A 377 0.32 -31.24 -6.66
N SER A 378 -0.68 -31.04 -7.52
CA SER A 378 -0.64 -30.04 -8.59
C SER A 378 -0.50 -28.61 -8.02
N GLY A 379 0.14 -27.71 -8.77
CA GLY A 379 0.47 -26.35 -8.31
C GLY A 379 -0.74 -25.53 -7.84
N LYS A 380 -1.92 -25.75 -8.45
CA LYS A 380 -3.18 -25.08 -8.08
C LYS A 380 -3.73 -25.55 -6.73
N VAL A 381 -3.64 -26.85 -6.42
CA VAL A 381 -4.10 -27.42 -5.13
C VAL A 381 -3.19 -27.00 -3.99
N LYS A 382 -1.88 -26.90 -4.24
CA LYS A 382 -0.90 -26.40 -3.25
C LYS A 382 -1.12 -24.93 -2.91
N LEU A 383 -1.32 -24.06 -3.92
CA LEU A 383 -1.58 -22.64 -3.71
C LEU A 383 -2.89 -22.40 -2.95
N LEU A 384 -3.92 -23.19 -3.24
CA LEU A 384 -5.22 -23.14 -2.57
C LEU A 384 -5.13 -23.56 -1.10
N PHE A 385 -4.43 -24.67 -0.79
CA PHE A 385 -4.20 -25.12 0.58
C PHE A 385 -3.45 -24.07 1.42
N PHE A 386 -2.47 -23.41 0.82
CA PHE A 386 -1.66 -22.39 1.48
C PHE A 386 -2.42 -21.07 1.71
N LYS A 387 -3.18 -20.58 0.73
CA LYS A 387 -4.01 -19.38 0.89
C LYS A 387 -5.09 -19.59 1.96
N CYS A 388 -5.72 -20.77 2.01
CA CYS A 388 -6.67 -21.12 3.07
C CYS A 388 -6.00 -21.25 4.45
N SER A 389 -4.81 -21.83 4.53
CA SER A 389 -4.06 -21.93 5.80
C SER A 389 -3.63 -20.57 6.35
N SER A 390 -3.16 -19.67 5.49
CA SER A 390 -2.86 -18.27 5.83
C SER A 390 -4.11 -17.56 6.33
N TYR A 391 -5.20 -17.65 5.56
CA TYR A 391 -6.49 -17.06 5.88
C TYR A 391 -7.05 -17.52 7.24
N LEU A 392 -7.07 -18.84 7.49
CA LEU A 392 -7.57 -19.43 8.74
C LEU A 392 -6.71 -19.03 9.96
N LYS A 393 -5.41 -18.74 9.77
CA LYS A 393 -4.55 -18.21 10.84
C LYS A 393 -4.77 -16.72 11.09
N THR A 394 -5.01 -15.92 10.05
CA THR A 394 -5.24 -14.48 10.15
C THR A 394 -6.58 -14.14 10.81
N TYR A 395 -7.60 -14.99 10.66
CA TYR A 395 -8.97 -14.73 11.13
C TYR A 395 -9.43 -15.67 12.23
N ARG A 396 -8.54 -16.07 13.16
CA ARG A 396 -8.87 -16.99 14.28
C ARG A 396 -9.99 -16.52 15.21
N HIS A 397 -10.39 -15.25 15.13
CA HIS A 397 -11.47 -14.65 15.90
C HIS A 397 -12.86 -14.82 15.25
N LEU A 398 -12.94 -15.35 14.02
CA LEU A 398 -14.22 -15.59 13.33
C LEU A 398 -14.85 -16.92 13.79
N SER A 399 -16.18 -16.94 13.87
CA SER A 399 -16.95 -18.16 14.15
C SER A 399 -16.90 -19.14 12.96
N PHE A 400 -17.22 -20.42 13.20
CA PHE A 400 -17.19 -21.47 12.16
C PHE A 400 -18.06 -21.12 10.93
N VAL A 401 -19.21 -20.47 11.14
CA VAL A 401 -20.09 -19.98 10.06
C VAL A 401 -19.43 -18.84 9.28
N GLN A 402 -18.79 -17.90 9.97
CA GLN A 402 -18.05 -16.78 9.34
C GLN A 402 -16.82 -17.26 8.55
N HIS A 403 -16.21 -18.37 8.96
CA HIS A 403 -15.14 -19.03 8.20
C HIS A 403 -15.66 -19.67 6.91
N ILE A 404 -16.81 -20.35 6.94
CA ILE A 404 -17.42 -20.93 5.75
C ILE A 404 -17.81 -19.83 4.76
N ASP A 405 -18.47 -18.76 5.24
CA ASP A 405 -18.88 -17.63 4.40
C ASP A 405 -17.70 -16.88 3.81
N SER A 406 -16.60 -16.74 4.52
CA SER A 406 -15.42 -16.05 4.02
C SER A 406 -14.53 -16.90 3.13
N VAL A 407 -14.46 -18.22 3.33
CA VAL A 407 -13.83 -19.13 2.37
C VAL A 407 -14.64 -19.12 1.08
N LEU A 408 -15.97 -19.18 1.15
CA LEU A 408 -16.86 -18.96 0.00
C LEU A 408 -16.68 -17.56 -0.62
N SER A 409 -16.43 -16.53 0.19
CA SER A 409 -16.12 -15.18 -0.30
C SER A 409 -14.75 -15.11 -0.99
N ILE A 410 -13.73 -15.85 -0.54
CA ILE A 410 -12.43 -16.00 -1.22
C ILE A 410 -12.59 -16.79 -2.53
N PHE A 411 -13.44 -17.82 -2.55
CA PHE A 411 -13.79 -18.52 -3.79
C PHE A 411 -14.51 -17.59 -4.77
N ARG A 412 -15.44 -16.75 -4.28
CA ARG A 412 -16.06 -15.67 -5.08
C ARG A 412 -15.04 -14.59 -5.46
N LYS A 413 -14.04 -14.29 -4.63
CA LYS A 413 -13.01 -13.27 -4.91
C LYS A 413 -12.02 -13.77 -5.96
N LEU A 414 -11.61 -15.03 -5.90
CA LEU A 414 -10.80 -15.69 -6.92
C LEU A 414 -11.52 -15.86 -8.26
N SER A 415 -12.86 -15.92 -8.27
CA SER A 415 -13.65 -15.85 -9.51
C SER A 415 -13.86 -14.41 -9.99
N LYS A 416 -13.96 -13.44 -9.07
CA LYS A 416 -14.08 -11.99 -9.34
C LYS A 416 -12.78 -11.32 -9.79
N ASP A 417 -11.61 -11.73 -9.27
CA ASP A 417 -10.27 -11.21 -9.62
C ASP A 417 -9.84 -11.55 -11.05
N ALA A 418 -10.70 -12.26 -11.80
CA ALA A 418 -10.53 -12.52 -13.22
C ALA A 418 -11.42 -11.63 -14.09
N LEU A 419 -12.30 -10.80 -13.53
CA LEU A 419 -13.15 -9.90 -14.31
C LEU A 419 -12.35 -8.66 -14.71
N VAL A 420 -12.21 -8.44 -16.01
CA VAL A 420 -11.49 -7.31 -16.59
C VAL A 420 -12.35 -6.65 -17.63
N GLY A 421 -12.33 -5.32 -17.67
CA GLY A 421 -13.19 -4.56 -18.55
C GLY A 421 -12.87 -3.08 -18.51
N HIS A 422 -13.24 -2.41 -19.59
CA HIS A 422 -12.85 -1.04 -19.87
C HIS A 422 -13.95 -0.34 -20.68
N VAL A 423 -14.22 0.91 -20.34
CA VAL A 423 -15.03 1.83 -21.12
C VAL A 423 -14.09 2.62 -22.02
N ASP A 424 -14.22 2.47 -23.35
CA ASP A 424 -13.30 3.10 -24.28
C ASP A 424 -13.63 4.59 -24.47
N HIS A 425 -14.86 4.88 -24.89
CA HIS A 425 -15.34 6.25 -25.10
C HIS A 425 -16.86 6.28 -25.33
N TRP A 426 -17.42 7.49 -25.20
CA TRP A 426 -18.74 7.87 -25.67
C TRP A 426 -18.61 8.45 -27.08
N ASP A 427 -19.34 7.89 -28.07
CA ASP A 427 -19.26 8.35 -29.48
C ASP A 427 -20.36 9.35 -29.88
N GLY A 428 -21.13 9.85 -28.90
CA GLY A 428 -22.28 10.74 -29.13
C GLY A 428 -23.61 10.01 -29.32
N GLN A 429 -23.61 8.67 -29.38
CA GLN A 429 -24.85 7.87 -29.44
C GLN A 429 -24.77 6.58 -28.61
N CYS A 430 -23.59 5.97 -28.58
CA CYS A 430 -23.34 4.73 -27.86
C CYS A 430 -22.10 4.83 -26.98
N LEU A 431 -22.17 4.10 -25.88
CA LEU A 431 -21.05 3.81 -25.03
C LEU A 431 -20.32 2.57 -25.53
N ASN A 432 -19.04 2.72 -25.85
CA ASN A 432 -18.21 1.64 -26.39
C ASN A 432 -17.24 1.14 -25.32
N GLY A 433 -16.99 -0.16 -25.30
CA GLY A 433 -16.01 -0.76 -24.39
C GLY A 433 -15.91 -2.26 -24.56
N TRP A 434 -15.33 -2.93 -23.56
CA TRP A 434 -15.23 -4.39 -23.50
C TRP A 434 -15.25 -4.90 -22.06
N ALA A 435 -15.70 -6.14 -21.88
CA ALA A 435 -15.68 -6.82 -20.58
C ALA A 435 -15.60 -8.34 -20.75
N CYS A 436 -14.66 -8.98 -20.06
CA CYS A 436 -14.54 -10.43 -20.06
C CYS A 436 -13.96 -10.97 -18.76
N ASN A 437 -14.05 -12.29 -18.60
CA ASN A 437 -13.28 -13.01 -17.60
C ASN A 437 -11.92 -13.41 -18.20
N GLN A 438 -10.83 -12.81 -17.73
CA GLN A 438 -9.46 -12.99 -18.20
C GLN A 438 -9.01 -14.46 -18.23
N ASN A 439 -9.44 -15.27 -17.26
CA ASN A 439 -9.03 -16.67 -17.16
C ASN A 439 -9.73 -17.58 -18.17
N SER A 440 -10.99 -17.27 -18.52
CA SER A 440 -11.80 -18.11 -19.41
C SER A 440 -11.98 -17.53 -20.82
N GLY A 441 -11.68 -16.23 -21.01
CA GLY A 441 -11.96 -15.48 -22.23
C GLY A 441 -13.45 -15.30 -22.54
N LYS A 442 -14.35 -15.64 -21.60
CA LYS A 442 -15.80 -15.49 -21.81
C LYS A 442 -16.22 -14.03 -21.58
N PRO A 443 -17.13 -13.48 -22.40
CA PRO A 443 -17.70 -12.17 -22.13
C PRO A 443 -18.48 -12.21 -20.81
N VAL A 444 -18.49 -11.09 -20.09
CA VAL A 444 -19.15 -10.98 -18.79
C VAL A 444 -20.20 -9.89 -18.84
N GLN A 445 -21.36 -10.16 -18.26
CA GLN A 445 -22.48 -9.22 -18.28
C GLN A 445 -22.11 -7.93 -17.56
N ILE A 446 -22.50 -6.80 -18.13
CA ILE A 446 -22.33 -5.46 -17.57
C ILE A 446 -23.69 -4.80 -17.32
N LYS A 447 -23.71 -3.84 -16.39
CA LYS A 447 -24.83 -2.93 -16.14
C LYS A 447 -24.38 -1.50 -16.35
N VAL A 448 -25.20 -0.72 -17.01
CA VAL A 448 -25.05 0.73 -17.15
C VAL A 448 -26.02 1.40 -16.20
N LEU A 449 -25.53 2.31 -15.36
CA LEU A 449 -26.27 2.94 -14.28
C LEU A 449 -26.23 4.47 -14.40
N LEU A 450 -27.39 5.08 -14.16
CA LEU A 450 -27.54 6.50 -13.85
C LEU A 450 -27.90 6.60 -12.36
N GLY A 451 -26.96 7.09 -11.55
CA GLY A 451 -27.08 6.98 -10.08
C GLY A 451 -27.15 5.52 -9.63
N LYS A 452 -28.27 5.14 -8.99
CA LYS A 452 -28.55 3.76 -8.54
C LYS A 452 -29.43 2.97 -9.52
N ALA A 453 -30.01 3.62 -10.52
CA ALA A 453 -30.92 2.98 -11.47
C ALA A 453 -30.14 2.29 -12.58
N VAL A 454 -30.40 1.00 -12.81
CA VAL A 454 -29.87 0.27 -13.96
C VAL A 454 -30.66 0.69 -15.20
N ILE A 455 -30.04 1.48 -16.07
CA ILE A 455 -30.67 1.96 -17.31
C ILE A 455 -30.47 0.96 -18.46
N LYS A 456 -29.41 0.13 -18.40
CA LYS A 456 -29.19 -0.94 -19.38
C LYS A 456 -28.42 -2.10 -18.76
N THR A 457 -28.68 -3.32 -19.23
CA THR A 457 -27.84 -4.50 -19.00
C THR A 457 -27.43 -5.07 -20.35
N GLU A 458 -26.15 -5.41 -20.52
CA GLU A 458 -25.58 -5.86 -21.79
C GLU A 458 -24.63 -7.05 -21.56
N ILE A 459 -24.60 -8.01 -22.49
CA ILE A 459 -23.57 -9.05 -22.52
C ILE A 459 -22.68 -8.77 -23.73
N PRO A 460 -21.39 -8.47 -23.54
CA PRO A 460 -20.49 -8.18 -24.65
C PRO A 460 -20.48 -9.29 -25.71
N ALA A 461 -20.63 -8.89 -26.97
CA ALA A 461 -20.69 -9.79 -28.12
C ALA A 461 -19.97 -9.24 -29.36
N LEU A 462 -19.48 -8.00 -29.31
CA LEU A 462 -18.76 -7.36 -30.40
C LEU A 462 -17.31 -7.87 -30.47
N ALA A 463 -16.82 -8.16 -31.67
CA ALA A 463 -15.45 -8.62 -31.86
C ALA A 463 -14.41 -7.52 -31.56
N ARG A 464 -13.42 -7.84 -30.74
CA ARG A 464 -12.29 -7.00 -30.30
C ARG A 464 -10.96 -7.78 -30.38
N PRO A 465 -10.44 -8.02 -31.59
CA PRO A 465 -9.21 -8.78 -31.79
C PRO A 465 -7.97 -8.09 -31.18
N ASP A 466 -8.00 -6.77 -31.05
CA ASP A 466 -6.99 -5.97 -30.35
C ASP A 466 -6.93 -6.32 -28.86
N VAL A 467 -8.09 -6.38 -28.20
CA VAL A 467 -8.22 -6.76 -26.78
C VAL A 467 -7.84 -8.22 -26.58
N ALA A 468 -8.33 -9.11 -27.44
CA ALA A 468 -8.02 -10.53 -27.37
C ALA A 468 -6.51 -10.78 -27.51
N ARG A 469 -5.83 -10.07 -28.42
CA ARG A 469 -4.37 -10.16 -28.57
C ARG A 469 -3.63 -9.63 -27.34
N HIS A 470 -4.05 -8.50 -26.79
CA HIS A 470 -3.43 -7.91 -25.61
C HIS A 470 -3.55 -8.80 -24.36
N LEU A 471 -4.71 -9.43 -24.18
CA LEU A 471 -5.01 -10.27 -23.02
C LEU A 471 -4.72 -11.78 -23.25
N GLY A 472 -4.29 -12.17 -24.44
CA GLY A 472 -4.02 -13.57 -24.80
C GLY A 472 -5.27 -14.46 -24.86
N LEU A 473 -6.42 -13.90 -25.23
CA LEU A 473 -7.70 -14.61 -25.29
C LEU A 473 -7.90 -15.32 -26.63
N LYS A 474 -8.56 -16.48 -26.60
CA LYS A 474 -9.01 -17.18 -27.82
C LYS A 474 -10.31 -16.65 -28.39
N ASN A 475 -11.12 -16.00 -27.55
CA ASN A 475 -12.42 -15.45 -27.92
C ASN A 475 -12.29 -13.94 -28.11
N GLU A 476 -12.69 -13.46 -29.28
CA GLU A 476 -12.63 -12.05 -29.64
C GLU A 476 -13.93 -11.31 -29.31
N ASN A 477 -15.03 -12.02 -29.06
CA ASN A 477 -16.35 -11.42 -28.82
C ASN A 477 -16.50 -10.97 -27.36
N VAL A 478 -15.79 -9.89 -27.02
CA VAL A 478 -15.72 -9.33 -25.66
C VAL A 478 -16.07 -7.84 -25.62
N GLY A 479 -16.35 -7.21 -26.76
CA GLY A 479 -16.74 -5.81 -26.87
C GLY A 479 -18.24 -5.57 -26.68
N PHE A 480 -18.60 -4.38 -26.21
CA PHE A 480 -19.97 -3.91 -26.13
C PHE A 480 -20.11 -2.54 -26.80
N LYS A 481 -21.30 -2.27 -27.34
CA LYS A 481 -21.72 -0.98 -27.85
C LYS A 481 -23.16 -0.71 -27.37
N VAL A 482 -23.29 0.11 -26.33
CA VAL A 482 -24.56 0.32 -25.63
C VAL A 482 -25.14 1.69 -25.98
N PRO A 483 -26.29 1.77 -26.68
CA PRO A 483 -26.96 3.04 -26.92
C PRO A 483 -27.54 3.61 -25.62
N LEU A 484 -27.40 4.92 -25.43
CA LEU A 484 -27.97 5.64 -24.28
C LEU A 484 -29.04 6.63 -24.73
N ASP A 485 -30.08 6.80 -23.91
CA ASP A 485 -31.10 7.82 -24.11
C ASP A 485 -30.57 9.17 -23.62
N LEU A 486 -30.24 10.05 -24.57
CA LEU A 486 -29.67 11.37 -24.27
C LEU A 486 -30.62 12.24 -23.44
N SER A 487 -31.94 12.09 -23.59
CA SER A 487 -32.90 12.87 -22.80
C SER A 487 -32.78 12.65 -21.29
N GLN A 488 -32.17 11.53 -20.88
CA GLN A 488 -31.96 11.16 -19.49
C GLN A 488 -30.48 11.20 -19.07
N THR A 489 -29.57 11.02 -20.02
CA THR A 489 -28.15 10.77 -19.72
C THR A 489 -27.24 11.94 -20.06
N GLU A 490 -27.70 12.91 -20.84
CA GLU A 490 -26.92 14.10 -21.20
C GLU A 490 -26.55 14.94 -19.96
N GLY A 491 -25.27 15.31 -19.87
CA GLY A 491 -24.74 16.05 -18.72
C GLY A 491 -24.62 15.23 -17.44
N GLN A 492 -24.80 13.91 -17.51
CA GLN A 492 -24.73 13.01 -16.36
C GLN A 492 -23.46 12.16 -16.36
N LEU A 493 -23.05 11.72 -15.16
CA LEU A 493 -22.06 10.67 -14.97
C LEU A 493 -22.74 9.30 -15.03
N ILE A 494 -22.32 8.49 -16.00
CA ILE A 494 -22.84 7.15 -16.21
C ILE A 494 -21.82 6.13 -15.72
N ARG A 495 -22.26 5.20 -14.87
CA ARG A 495 -21.44 4.10 -14.38
C ARG A 495 -21.65 2.86 -15.22
N VAL A 496 -20.58 2.17 -15.58
CA VAL A 496 -20.60 0.84 -16.17
C VAL A 496 -19.94 -0.11 -15.20
N VAL A 497 -20.67 -1.12 -14.75
CA VAL A 497 -20.20 -2.09 -13.74
C VAL A 497 -20.33 -3.51 -14.23
N PHE A 498 -19.53 -4.42 -13.69
CA PHE A 498 -19.78 -5.86 -13.86
C PHE A 498 -21.09 -6.23 -13.16
N ALA A 499 -21.99 -6.92 -13.87
CA ALA A 499 -23.31 -7.27 -13.34
C ALA A 499 -23.26 -8.18 -12.11
N GLU A 500 -22.23 -9.04 -12.04
CA GLU A 500 -22.01 -10.02 -10.97
C GLU A 500 -21.38 -9.39 -9.71
N SER A 501 -20.41 -8.49 -9.87
CA SER A 501 -19.68 -7.93 -8.73
C SER A 501 -20.14 -6.54 -8.30
N GLY A 502 -20.71 -5.76 -9.22
CA GLY A 502 -21.05 -4.34 -9.00
C GLY A 502 -19.85 -3.40 -9.11
N ASP A 503 -18.66 -3.92 -9.40
CA ASP A 503 -17.44 -3.12 -9.55
C ASP A 503 -17.45 -2.37 -10.90
N ASP A 504 -17.01 -1.12 -10.89
CA ASP A 504 -16.85 -0.30 -12.09
C ASP A 504 -15.82 -0.92 -13.04
N LEU A 505 -16.11 -0.87 -14.35
CA LEU A 505 -15.12 -1.08 -15.39
C LEU A 505 -14.07 0.03 -15.33
N ASN A 506 -12.87 -0.23 -15.86
CA ASN A 506 -11.87 0.83 -16.01
C ASN A 506 -12.44 1.97 -16.88
N PHE A 507 -12.18 3.22 -16.50
CA PHE A 507 -12.74 4.44 -17.10
C PHE A 507 -14.27 4.61 -16.96
N SER A 508 -14.89 3.87 -16.02
CA SER A 508 -16.19 4.23 -15.42
C SER A 508 -15.97 4.94 -14.06
N PRO A 509 -16.80 5.94 -13.69
CA PRO A 509 -17.88 6.54 -14.48
C PRO A 509 -17.36 7.40 -15.64
N ILE A 510 -18.16 7.50 -16.68
CA ILE A 510 -17.92 8.35 -17.85
C ILE A 510 -18.96 9.49 -17.89
N TYR A 511 -18.51 10.69 -18.22
CA TYR A 511 -19.40 11.84 -18.41
C TYR A 511 -19.96 11.83 -19.83
N ILE A 512 -21.28 11.98 -19.97
CA ILE A 512 -21.94 11.99 -21.28
C ILE A 512 -22.08 13.45 -21.75
N GLU A 513 -21.23 13.82 -22.69
CA GLU A 513 -21.21 15.16 -23.29
C GLU A 513 -22.41 15.35 -24.26
N ALA A 514 -22.98 16.56 -24.21
CA ALA A 514 -23.94 17.06 -25.17
C ALA A 514 -23.34 17.02 -26.59
N LYS A 515 -24.10 16.60 -27.59
CA LYS A 515 -23.68 16.79 -28.99
C LYS A 515 -23.61 18.30 -29.25
N LYS A 516 -22.42 18.79 -29.64
CA LYS A 516 -22.27 20.12 -30.23
C LYS A 516 -23.02 20.23 -31.55
#